data_AF-A0A9P7CHX8-F1
#
_entry.id   AF-A0A9P7CHX8-F1
#
_cell.length_a   1.000
_cell.length_b   1.000
_cell.length_c   1.000
_cell.angle_alpha   90.00
_cell.angle_beta   90.00
_cell.angle_gamma   90.00
#
_symmetry.space_group_name_H-M   'P 1'
#
loop_
_entity.id
_entity.type
_entity.pdbx_description
1 polymer ?
#
loop_
_entity_poly.entity_id
_entity_poly.type
_entity_poly.pdbx_seq_one_letter_code
_entity_poly.pdbx_strand_id
1 'polypeptide(L)'
;MPKIPYRAKHYANVLNIEQPVTFDPYRKRVHHTATKEAGIAAMLQKLMIHDDYENALKLYKILLQSSRYHIANMWEMGVELIGTVEPKLLTDFLQGVFLSAPNKLRVTVFNAYIENLMLEERWREALDELELRCHRPKYHIPMLLEKLKICKQKMKGKYSLTEEKKEEDEEEY
;
A
#
# COMPACT_ATOMS: atom_id res chain seq x y z
N MET A 1 -22.20 6.30 -12.21
CA MET A 1 -20.93 7.04 -12.32
C MET A 1 -20.83 8.02 -11.16
N PRO A 2 -19.85 7.89 -10.24
CA PRO A 2 -19.71 8.84 -9.15
C PRO A 2 -19.24 10.20 -9.68
N LYS A 3 -19.94 11.28 -9.30
CA LYS A 3 -19.65 12.65 -9.72
C LYS A 3 -18.40 13.14 -8.96
N ILE A 4 -17.32 13.46 -9.69
CA ILE A 4 -16.15 14.11 -9.11
C ILE A 4 -16.56 15.55 -8.72
N PRO A 5 -16.40 15.98 -7.46
CA PRO A 5 -16.74 17.34 -7.05
C PRO A 5 -15.89 18.36 -7.81
N TYR A 6 -16.53 19.47 -8.20
CA TYR A 6 -15.99 20.51 -9.09
C TYR A 6 -14.59 21.02 -8.71
N ARG A 7 -14.30 21.05 -7.40
CA ARG A 7 -13.04 21.57 -6.83
C ARG A 7 -11.84 20.69 -7.14
N ALA A 8 -11.97 19.36 -7.05
CA ALA A 8 -10.89 18.42 -7.37
C ALA A 8 -10.54 18.44 -8.86
N LYS A 9 -11.56 18.58 -9.72
CA LYS A 9 -11.38 18.75 -11.17
C LYS A 9 -10.71 20.08 -11.51
N HIS A 10 -11.04 21.15 -10.79
CA HIS A 10 -10.39 22.45 -10.96
C HIS A 10 -8.89 22.38 -10.62
N TYR A 11 -8.50 21.75 -9.51
CA TYR A 11 -7.09 21.57 -9.17
C TYR A 11 -6.34 20.69 -10.17
N ALA A 12 -6.95 19.61 -10.66
CA ALA A 12 -6.33 18.76 -11.68
C ALA A 12 -6.09 19.51 -13.01
N ASN A 13 -7.03 20.38 -13.41
CA ASN A 13 -6.90 21.22 -14.59
C ASN A 13 -5.81 22.31 -14.40
N VAL A 14 -5.73 22.94 -13.22
CA VAL A 14 -4.70 23.93 -12.89
C VAL A 14 -3.29 23.31 -12.92
N LEU A 15 -3.17 22.04 -12.54
CA LEU A 15 -1.92 21.28 -12.59
C LEU A 15 -1.59 20.71 -13.99
N ASN A 16 -2.38 21.05 -15.01
CA ASN A 16 -2.20 20.60 -16.39
C ASN A 16 -2.15 19.06 -16.50
N ILE A 17 -2.95 18.37 -15.66
CA ILE A 17 -3.18 16.93 -15.69
C ILE A 17 -4.24 16.66 -16.76
N GLU A 18 -3.95 17.01 -18.00
CA GLU A 18 -4.84 16.70 -19.12
C GLU A 18 -4.79 15.19 -19.42
N GLN A 19 -6.01 14.68 -19.66
CA GLN A 19 -6.51 13.39 -20.18
C GLN A 19 -5.50 12.29 -20.60
N PRO A 20 -5.92 11.00 -20.53
CA PRO A 20 -5.05 9.87 -20.89
C PRO A 20 -4.41 10.10 -22.25
N VAL A 21 -3.09 10.24 -22.24
CA VAL A 21 -2.31 10.38 -23.45
C VAL A 21 -2.34 9.03 -24.16
N THR A 22 -2.82 9.00 -25.40
CA THR A 22 -2.63 7.86 -26.29
C THR A 22 -1.16 7.46 -26.29
N PHE A 23 -0.88 6.19 -26.01
CA PHE A 23 0.47 5.65 -25.96
C PHE A 23 1.21 5.93 -27.28
N ASP A 24 2.29 6.70 -27.21
CA ASP A 24 3.19 6.97 -28.33
C ASP A 24 4.59 6.44 -27.96
N PRO A 25 5.06 5.35 -28.60
CA PRO A 25 6.34 4.72 -28.30
C PRO A 25 7.56 5.59 -28.68
N TYR A 26 7.38 6.69 -29.42
CA TYR A 26 8.47 7.58 -29.85
C TYR A 26 8.55 8.88 -29.05
N ARG A 27 7.66 9.09 -28.07
CA ARG A 27 7.66 10.32 -27.28
C ARG A 27 8.88 10.38 -26.36
N LYS A 28 9.84 11.25 -26.69
CA LYS A 28 10.96 11.59 -25.80
C LYS A 28 10.40 12.06 -24.45
N ARG A 29 10.77 11.39 -23.37
CA ARG A 29 10.44 11.79 -21.99
C ARG A 29 11.13 13.13 -21.72
N VAL A 30 10.38 14.23 -21.79
CA VAL A 30 10.90 15.56 -21.45
C VAL A 30 11.03 15.64 -19.93
N HIS A 31 12.26 15.86 -19.44
CA HIS A 31 12.61 16.05 -18.03
C HIS A 31 12.11 17.40 -17.48
N HIS A 32 10.79 17.55 -17.35
CA HIS A 32 10.14 18.63 -16.59
C HIS A 32 9.41 18.12 -15.33
N THR A 33 9.77 16.92 -14.86
CA THR A 33 9.01 16.16 -13.87
C THR A 33 9.23 16.66 -12.44
N ALA A 34 10.46 17.00 -12.05
CA ALA A 34 10.80 17.28 -10.64
C ALA A 34 10.06 18.48 -10.04
N THR A 35 9.95 19.61 -10.75
CA THR A 35 9.26 20.82 -10.26
C THR A 35 7.74 20.64 -10.22
N LYS A 36 7.17 19.87 -11.15
CA LYS A 36 5.73 19.57 -11.16
C LYS A 36 5.35 18.54 -10.09
N GLU A 37 6.19 17.53 -9.87
CA GLU A 37 6.06 16.55 -8.78
C GLU A 37 6.12 17.24 -7.40
N ALA A 38 7.06 18.17 -7.21
CA ALA A 38 7.16 18.95 -5.98
C ALA A 38 5.92 19.83 -5.73
N GLY A 39 5.38 20.49 -6.76
CA GLY A 39 4.16 21.29 -6.65
C GLY A 39 2.92 20.47 -6.30
N ILE A 40 2.83 19.24 -6.80
CA ILE A 40 1.74 18.30 -6.51
C ILE A 40 1.84 17.74 -5.10
N ALA A 41 3.04 17.34 -4.68
CA ALA A 41 3.28 16.89 -3.31
C ALA A 41 2.92 18.02 -2.31
N ALA A 42 3.31 19.26 -2.59
CA ALA A 42 2.96 20.42 -1.78
C ALA A 42 1.44 20.68 -1.75
N MET A 43 0.74 20.48 -2.86
CA MET A 43 -0.72 20.64 -2.90
C MET A 43 -1.45 19.55 -2.10
N LEU A 44 -1.01 18.29 -2.19
CA LEU A 44 -1.54 17.20 -1.37
C LEU A 44 -1.26 17.43 0.11
N GLN A 45 -0.03 17.80 0.48
CA GLN A 45 0.33 18.17 1.85
C GLN A 45 -0.53 19.34 2.36
N LYS A 46 -0.77 20.36 1.54
CA LYS A 46 -1.63 21.48 1.92
C LYS A 46 -3.07 21.03 2.22
N LEU A 47 -3.62 20.14 1.41
CA LEU A 47 -4.96 19.59 1.67
C LEU A 47 -4.98 18.77 2.97
N MET A 48 -3.95 17.99 3.23
CA MET A 48 -3.82 17.18 4.45
C MET A 48 -3.63 18.04 5.72
N ILE A 49 -2.84 19.12 5.65
CA ILE A 49 -2.68 20.10 6.74
C ILE A 49 -4.01 20.79 7.09
N HIS A 50 -4.92 20.92 6.12
CA HIS A 50 -6.25 21.47 6.32
C HIS A 50 -7.33 20.40 6.61
N ASP A 51 -6.92 19.17 6.98
CA ASP A 51 -7.79 18.03 7.25
C ASP A 51 -8.73 17.63 6.09
N ASP A 52 -8.45 18.06 4.86
CA ASP A 52 -9.23 17.73 3.67
C ASP A 52 -8.72 16.43 3.01
N TYR A 53 -8.67 15.35 3.79
CA TYR A 53 -8.14 14.05 3.38
C TYR A 53 -8.96 13.44 2.23
N GLU A 54 -10.27 13.66 2.17
CA GLU A 54 -11.10 13.15 1.08
C GLU A 54 -10.73 13.76 -0.28
N ASN A 55 -10.54 15.08 -0.36
CA ASN A 55 -10.15 15.71 -1.61
C ASN A 55 -8.68 15.43 -1.94
N ALA A 56 -7.83 15.31 -0.93
CA ALA A 56 -6.45 14.86 -1.11
C ALA A 56 -6.42 13.44 -1.73
N LEU A 57 -7.21 12.49 -1.21
CA LEU A 57 -7.30 11.14 -1.78
C LEU A 57 -7.85 11.15 -3.20
N LYS A 58 -8.87 11.97 -3.50
CA LYS A 58 -9.40 12.12 -4.87
C LYS A 58 -8.31 12.60 -5.83
N LEU A 59 -7.55 13.64 -5.44
CA LEU A 59 -6.43 14.15 -6.24
C LEU A 59 -5.33 13.08 -6.41
N TYR A 60 -4.98 12.38 -5.33
CA TYR A 60 -4.02 11.28 -5.35
C TYR A 60 -4.41 10.17 -6.35
N LYS A 61 -5.67 9.71 -6.32
CA LYS A 61 -6.17 8.71 -7.27
C LYS A 61 -6.11 9.19 -8.73
N ILE A 62 -6.45 10.46 -8.98
CA ILE A 62 -6.34 11.07 -10.32
C ILE A 62 -4.88 11.08 -10.81
N LEU A 63 -3.93 11.37 -9.92
CA LEU A 63 -2.50 11.39 -10.25
C LEU A 63 -2.00 10.00 -10.65
N LEU A 64 -2.37 8.96 -9.90
CA LEU A 64 -2.04 7.57 -10.23
C LEU A 64 -2.63 7.15 -11.59
N GLN A 65 -3.86 7.57 -11.89
CA GLN A 65 -4.52 7.29 -13.18
C GLN A 65 -3.86 7.99 -14.38
N SER A 66 -3.18 9.12 -14.16
CA SER A 66 -2.57 9.89 -15.25
C SER A 66 -1.36 9.22 -15.91
N SER A 67 -0.86 8.08 -15.37
CA SER A 67 0.37 7.37 -15.78
C SER A 67 1.68 8.18 -15.68
N ARG A 68 1.59 9.47 -15.34
CA ARG A 68 2.75 10.37 -15.17
C ARG A 68 3.46 10.13 -13.85
N TYR A 69 2.75 9.62 -12.84
CA TYR A 69 3.27 9.39 -11.49
C TYR A 69 3.23 7.91 -11.18
N HIS A 70 4.40 7.35 -10.88
CA HIS A 70 4.51 5.94 -10.53
C HIS A 70 4.10 5.74 -9.07
N ILE A 71 3.24 4.75 -8.80
CA ILE A 71 2.70 4.47 -7.45
C ILE A 71 3.81 4.31 -6.39
N ALA A 72 4.92 3.67 -6.76
CA ALA A 72 6.08 3.50 -5.88
C ALA A 72 6.77 4.81 -5.47
N ASN A 73 6.66 5.88 -6.27
CA ASN A 73 7.25 7.18 -5.93
C ASN A 73 6.36 7.99 -4.97
N MET A 74 5.09 7.62 -4.84
CA MET A 74 4.10 8.34 -4.03
C MET A 74 3.53 7.45 -2.91
N TRP A 75 4.25 6.40 -2.53
CA TRP A 75 3.70 5.36 -1.67
C TRP A 75 3.48 5.84 -0.24
N GLU A 76 4.38 6.62 0.35
CA GLU A 76 4.26 7.15 1.72
C GLU A 76 2.99 8.01 1.86
N MET A 77 2.76 8.89 0.89
CA MET A 77 1.56 9.72 0.83
C MET A 77 0.30 8.87 0.59
N GLY A 78 0.42 7.79 -0.19
CA GLY A 78 -0.67 6.84 -0.37
C GLY A 78 -1.01 6.09 0.92
N VAL A 79 0.01 5.70 1.70
CA VAL A 79 -0.19 5.06 3.02
C VAL A 79 -0.96 5.98 3.95
N GLU A 80 -0.58 7.26 4.02
CA GLU A 80 -1.26 8.24 4.87
C GLU A 80 -2.72 8.49 4.39
N LEU A 81 -2.92 8.77 3.11
CA LEU A 81 -4.25 9.08 2.57
C LEU A 81 -5.20 7.88 2.61
N ILE A 82 -4.74 6.71 2.21
CA ILE A 82 -5.56 5.49 2.20
C ILE A 82 -5.75 4.99 3.63
N GLY A 83 -4.71 5.02 4.46
CA GLY A 83 -4.81 4.65 5.87
C GLY A 83 -5.81 5.51 6.65
N THR A 84 -5.92 6.81 6.33
CA THR A 84 -6.89 7.71 6.99
C THR A 84 -8.31 7.58 6.41
N VAL A 85 -8.47 7.57 5.08
CA VAL A 85 -9.80 7.67 4.45
C VAL A 85 -10.42 6.31 4.13
N GLU A 86 -9.60 5.35 3.70
CA GLU A 86 -10.05 4.03 3.23
C GLU A 86 -9.17 2.91 3.82
N PRO A 87 -9.03 2.79 5.17
CA PRO A 87 -8.05 1.91 5.82
C PRO A 87 -8.16 0.45 5.39
N LYS A 88 -9.37 -0.02 5.06
CA LYS A 88 -9.64 -1.38 4.57
C LYS A 88 -8.95 -1.70 3.24
N LEU A 89 -8.53 -0.70 2.47
CA LEU A 89 -7.84 -0.85 1.19
C LEU A 89 -6.32 -0.69 1.32
N LEU A 90 -5.81 -0.41 2.51
CA LEU A 90 -4.39 -0.15 2.73
C LEU A 90 -3.52 -1.35 2.41
N THR A 91 -3.94 -2.56 2.79
CA THR A 91 -3.21 -3.80 2.49
C THR A 91 -3.07 -4.02 0.98
N ASP A 92 -4.17 -3.90 0.23
CA ASP A 92 -4.18 -4.09 -1.22
C ASP A 92 -3.31 -3.04 -1.92
N PHE A 93 -3.37 -1.79 -1.43
CA PHE A 93 -2.50 -0.72 -1.91
C PHE A 93 -1.02 -1.04 -1.68
N LEU A 94 -0.63 -1.42 -0.45
CA LEU A 94 0.74 -1.76 -0.11
C LEU A 94 1.26 -2.95 -0.93
N GLN A 95 0.42 -3.95 -1.19
CA GLN A 95 0.75 -5.05 -2.08
C GLN A 95 1.01 -4.56 -3.52
N GLY A 96 0.14 -3.70 -4.05
CA GLY A 96 0.30 -3.11 -5.38
C GLY A 96 1.57 -2.26 -5.52
N VAL A 97 1.90 -1.47 -4.48
CA VAL A 97 3.16 -0.72 -4.39
C VAL A 97 4.33 -1.70 -4.39
N PHE A 98 4.29 -2.75 -3.56
CA PHE A 98 5.37 -3.73 -3.44
C PHE A 98 5.69 -4.40 -4.78
N LEU A 99 4.65 -4.84 -5.51
CA LEU A 99 4.80 -5.47 -6.82
C LEU A 99 5.41 -4.52 -7.86
N SER A 100 5.09 -3.23 -7.75
CA SER A 100 5.58 -2.19 -8.67
C SER A 100 6.91 -1.56 -8.21
N ALA A 101 7.37 -1.82 -6.98
CA ALA A 101 8.49 -1.10 -6.39
C ALA A 101 9.84 -1.44 -7.05
N PRO A 102 10.71 -0.43 -7.28
CA PRO A 102 12.09 -0.67 -7.68
C PRO A 102 12.86 -1.40 -6.58
N ASN A 103 13.93 -2.11 -6.95
CA ASN A 103 14.70 -2.97 -6.02
C ASN A 103 15.12 -2.26 -4.72
N LYS A 104 15.49 -0.98 -4.79
CA LYS A 104 15.92 -0.18 -3.62
C LYS A 104 14.80 0.04 -2.60
N LEU A 105 13.56 0.16 -3.05
CA LEU A 105 12.40 0.44 -2.20
C LEU A 105 11.64 -0.84 -1.80
N ARG A 106 11.84 -1.92 -2.58
CA ARG A 106 11.03 -3.14 -2.49
C ARG A 106 11.05 -3.80 -1.11
N VAL A 107 12.17 -3.78 -0.40
CA VAL A 107 12.26 -4.37 0.95
C VAL A 107 11.50 -3.53 1.98
N THR A 108 11.61 -2.21 1.90
CA THR A 108 10.88 -1.28 2.78
C THR A 108 9.38 -1.41 2.61
N VAL A 109 8.89 -1.40 1.37
CA VAL A 109 7.45 -1.54 1.10
C VAL A 109 6.95 -2.94 1.47
N PHE A 110 7.75 -3.98 1.20
CA PHE A 110 7.40 -5.33 1.65
C PHE A 110 7.25 -5.40 3.17
N ASN A 111 8.15 -4.75 3.91
CA ASN A 111 8.06 -4.69 5.35
C ASN A 111 6.76 -4.03 5.84
N ALA A 112 6.39 -2.88 5.26
CA ALA A 112 5.14 -2.18 5.58
C ALA A 112 3.91 -3.01 5.23
N TYR A 113 3.93 -3.71 4.09
CA TYR A 113 2.87 -4.63 3.68
C TYR A 113 2.67 -5.77 4.70
N ILE A 114 3.75 -6.42 5.13
CA ILE A 114 3.69 -7.48 6.17
C ILE A 114 3.21 -6.92 7.51
N GLU A 115 3.67 -5.73 7.91
CA GLU A 115 3.18 -5.08 9.14
C GLU A 115 1.67 -4.87 9.08
N ASN A 116 1.14 -4.38 7.96
CA ASN A 116 -0.29 -4.15 7.84
C ASN A 116 -1.10 -5.46 7.86
N LEU A 117 -0.60 -6.53 7.21
CA LEU A 117 -1.21 -7.86 7.33
C LEU A 117 -1.24 -8.37 8.77
N MET A 118 -0.16 -8.15 9.53
CA MET A 118 -0.09 -8.54 10.94
C MET A 118 -1.04 -7.71 11.82
N LEU A 119 -1.17 -6.40 11.55
CA LEU A 119 -2.11 -5.51 12.23
C LEU A 119 -3.57 -5.89 11.95
N GLU A 120 -3.89 -6.32 10.74
CA GLU A 120 -5.20 -6.86 10.35
C GLU A 120 -5.43 -8.31 10.84
N GLU A 121 -4.49 -8.89 11.60
CA GLU A 121 -4.53 -10.28 12.06
C GLU A 121 -4.61 -11.33 10.93
N ARG A 122 -4.21 -10.97 9.71
CA ARG A 122 -4.09 -11.86 8.55
C ARG A 122 -2.80 -12.68 8.63
N TRP A 123 -2.62 -13.38 9.76
CA TRP A 123 -1.39 -14.08 10.14
C TRP A 123 -0.95 -15.13 9.13
N ARG A 124 -1.90 -15.85 8.52
CA ARG A 124 -1.62 -16.88 7.52
C ARG A 124 -1.01 -16.26 6.26
N GLU A 125 -1.61 -15.20 5.75
CA GLU A 125 -1.12 -14.50 4.57
C GLU A 125 0.25 -13.84 4.83
N ALA A 126 0.43 -13.21 5.99
CA ALA A 126 1.73 -12.66 6.40
C ALA A 126 2.82 -13.74 6.44
N LEU A 127 2.50 -14.91 6.98
CA LEU A 127 3.41 -16.06 7.03
C LEU A 127 3.78 -16.55 5.64
N ASP A 128 2.78 -16.78 4.79
CA ASP A 128 2.97 -17.30 3.44
C ASP A 128 3.85 -16.34 2.60
N GLU A 129 3.59 -15.02 2.69
CA GLU A 129 4.38 -14.00 2.00
C GLU A 129 5.84 -13.92 2.48
N LEU A 130 6.07 -14.10 3.79
CA LEU A 130 7.41 -14.15 4.40
C LEU A 130 8.17 -15.41 3.99
N GLU A 131 7.55 -16.58 4.05
CA GLU A 131 8.18 -17.86 3.69
C GLU A 131 8.52 -17.94 2.21
N LEU A 132 7.67 -17.39 1.33
CA LEU A 132 7.95 -17.31 -0.10
C LEU A 132 9.26 -16.56 -0.42
N ARG A 133 9.70 -15.67 0.47
CA ARG A 133 10.79 -14.73 0.21
C ARG A 133 11.99 -14.89 1.13
N CYS A 134 11.87 -15.58 2.26
CA CYS A 134 12.93 -15.72 3.26
C CYS A 134 14.19 -16.44 2.72
N HIS A 135 14.05 -17.23 1.66
CA HIS A 135 15.17 -17.88 0.96
C HIS A 135 16.03 -16.92 0.15
N ARG A 136 15.52 -15.73 -0.18
CA ARG A 136 16.28 -14.73 -0.95
C ARG A 136 17.09 -13.86 0.02
N PRO A 137 18.41 -13.70 -0.17
CA PRO A 137 19.28 -12.98 0.77
C PRO A 137 18.80 -11.56 1.11
N LYS A 138 18.20 -10.85 0.13
CA LYS A 138 17.70 -9.48 0.32
C LYS A 138 16.55 -9.33 1.32
N TYR A 139 15.83 -10.41 1.63
CA TYR A 139 14.75 -10.42 2.64
C TYR A 139 15.19 -11.13 3.92
N HIS A 140 16.43 -11.63 3.98
CA HIS A 140 17.00 -12.25 5.15
C HIS A 140 17.55 -11.18 6.11
N ILE A 141 16.68 -10.28 6.55
CA ILE A 141 17.01 -9.18 7.46
C ILE A 141 16.35 -9.40 8.83
N PRO A 142 17.00 -9.00 9.95
CA PRO A 142 16.54 -9.34 11.30
C PRO A 142 15.07 -9.02 11.58
N MET A 143 14.60 -7.86 11.12
CA MET A 143 13.21 -7.43 11.31
C MET A 143 12.18 -8.35 10.63
N LEU A 144 12.46 -8.85 9.42
CA LEU A 144 11.55 -9.77 8.72
C LEU A 144 11.60 -11.18 9.31
N LEU A 145 12.77 -11.61 9.81
CA LEU A 145 12.92 -12.88 10.52
C LEU A 145 12.14 -12.90 11.84
N GLU A 146 12.14 -11.79 12.58
CA GLU A 146 11.35 -11.67 13.80
C GLU A 146 9.85 -11.73 13.50
N LYS A 147 9.38 -11.05 12.45
CA LYS A 147 7.98 -11.15 12.00
C LYS A 147 7.59 -12.56 11.58
N LEU A 148 8.50 -13.28 10.91
CA LEU A 148 8.29 -14.68 10.55
C LEU A 148 8.10 -15.55 11.80
N LYS A 149 8.92 -15.34 12.83
CA LYS A 149 8.81 -16.04 14.11
C LYS A 149 7.48 -15.73 14.81
N ILE A 150 7.08 -14.45 14.87
CA ILE A 150 5.80 -14.01 15.46
C ILE A 150 4.62 -14.67 14.73
N CYS A 151 4.62 -14.65 13.40
CA CYS A 151 3.56 -15.28 12.61
C CYS A 151 3.49 -16.79 12.88
N LYS A 152 4.63 -17.49 12.95
CA LYS A 152 4.69 -18.93 13.30
C LYS A 152 4.12 -19.20 14.70
N GLN A 153 4.45 -18.38 15.69
CA GLN A 153 3.91 -18.52 17.04
C GLN A 153 2.40 -18.31 17.08
N LYS A 154 1.89 -17.28 16.40
CA LYS A 154 0.44 -17.02 16.31
C LYS A 154 -0.32 -18.15 15.63
N MET A 155 0.26 -18.78 14.61
CA MET A 155 -0.34 -19.96 13.98
C MET A 155 -0.36 -21.17 14.92
N LYS A 156 0.74 -21.44 15.65
CA LYS A 156 0.79 -22.53 16.65
C LYS A 156 -0.23 -22.35 17.77
N GLY A 157 -0.38 -21.13 18.29
CA GLY A 157 -1.35 -20.82 19.35
C GLY A 157 -2.81 -20.98 18.93
N LYS A 158 -3.15 -20.82 17.64
CA LYS A 158 -4.51 -21.02 17.13
C LYS A 158 -4.90 -22.51 17.00
N TYR A 159 -3.94 -23.40 16.75
CA TYR A 159 -4.20 -24.84 16.64
C TYR A 159 -4.18 -25.57 18.00
N SER A 160 -3.46 -25.04 19.00
CA SER A 160 -3.42 -25.61 20.36
C SER A 160 -4.79 -25.58 21.07
N LEU A 161 -5.63 -24.58 20.78
CA LEU A 161 -6.98 -24.44 21.38
C LEU A 161 -8.06 -25.31 20.73
N THR A 162 -7.77 -25.89 19.55
CA THR A 162 -8.71 -26.77 18.84
C THR A 162 -8.53 -28.25 19.15
N GLU A 163 -7.39 -28.65 19.75
CA GLU A 163 -7.17 -30.03 20.20
C GLU A 163 -7.76 -30.27 21.60
N GLU A 164 -7.71 -29.29 22.50
CA GLU A 164 -8.27 -29.43 23.86
C GLU A 164 -9.81 -29.49 23.90
N LYS A 165 -10.52 -29.03 22.86
CA LYS A 165 -11.99 -29.08 22.79
C LYS A 165 -12.57 -30.35 22.17
N LYS A 166 -11.74 -31.28 21.70
CA LYS A 166 -12.23 -32.56 21.16
C LYS A 166 -12.14 -33.71 22.14
N GLU A 167 -11.47 -33.54 23.28
CA GLU A 167 -11.31 -34.62 24.27
C GLU A 167 -12.34 -34.55 25.42
N GLU A 168 -13.11 -33.47 25.58
CA GLU A 168 -14.10 -33.35 26.68
C GLU A 168 -15.50 -33.86 26.34
N ASP A 169 -15.82 -34.21 25.08
CA ASP A 169 -17.18 -34.63 24.67
C ASP A 169 -17.30 -36.16 24.39
N GLU A 170 -16.28 -36.99 24.66
CA GLU A 170 -16.31 -38.46 24.43
C GLU A 170 -16.20 -39.33 25.69
N GLU A 171 -16.39 -38.80 26.91
CA GLU A 171 -16.48 -39.59 28.14
C GLU A 171 -17.78 -39.34 28.93
N GLU A 172 -18.92 -39.74 28.38
CA GLU A 172 -20.08 -40.13 29.20
C GLU A 172 -20.91 -41.21 28.46
N TYR A 173 -20.58 -42.49 28.72
CA TYR A 173 -21.42 -43.66 28.44
C TYR A 173 -21.77 -44.36 29.75
#